data_AF-A0A3C0HGI8-F1
#
_entry.id   AF-A0A3C0HGI8-F1
#
_cell.length_a   1.000
_cell.length_b   1.000
_cell.length_c   1.000
_cell.angle_alpha   90.00
_cell.angle_beta   90.00
_cell.angle_gamma   90.00
#
_symmetry.space_group_name_H-M   'P 1'
#
loop_
_entity.id
_entity.type
_entity.pdbx_description
1 polymer ?
#
loop_
_entity_poly.entity_id
_entity_poly.type
_entity_poly.pdbx_seq_one_letter_code
_entity_poly.pdbx_strand_id
1 'polypeptide(L)' 'MSRHWVNAAIAAIEADFQRSADTHLIRLDLPAYPGIPLYFKDESSHPTGSLKHRLARSLFLYALCNGWL' A
#
# COMPACT_ATOMS: atom_id res chain seq x y z
N MET A 1 19.77 -15.05 -9.63
CA MET A 1 18.60 -14.70 -10.48
C MET A 1 19.04 -14.01 -11.76
N SER A 2 18.23 -14.05 -12.83
CA SER A 2 18.52 -13.24 -14.03
C SER A 2 18.10 -11.79 -13.78
N ARG A 3 18.88 -10.83 -14.27
CA ARG A 3 18.55 -9.39 -14.20
C ARG A 3 17.20 -9.07 -14.84
N HIS A 4 16.81 -9.84 -15.85
CA HIS A 4 15.50 -9.74 -16.47
C HIS A 4 14.38 -10.07 -15.47
N TRP A 5 14.53 -11.13 -14.68
CA TRP A 5 13.52 -11.51 -13.69
C TRP A 5 13.36 -10.43 -12.62
N VAL A 6 14.46 -9.88 -12.10
CA VAL A 6 14.43 -8.83 -11.07
C VAL A 6 13.71 -7.59 -11.59
N ASN A 7 14.02 -7.15 -12.81
CA ASN A 7 13.35 -6.02 -13.44
C ASN A 7 11.85 -6.26 -13.63
N ALA A 8 11.45 -7.48 -14.01
CA ALA A 8 10.05 -7.85 -14.15
C ALA A 8 9.32 -7.85 -12.80
N ALA A 9 9.97 -8.34 -11.74
CA ALA A 9 9.41 -8.34 -10.38
C ALA A 9 9.23 -6.92 -9.84
N ILE A 10 10.21 -6.04 -10.03
CA ILE A 10 10.12 -4.62 -9.65
C ILE A 10 8.96 -3.95 -10.40
N ALA A 11 8.89 -4.12 -11.72
CA ALA A 11 7.80 -3.55 -12.54
C ALA A 11 6.41 -4.03 -12.09
N ALA A 12 6.28 -5.29 -11.67
CA ALA A 12 5.03 -5.82 -11.14
C ALA A 12 4.64 -5.15 -9.80
N ILE A 13 5.61 -4.91 -8.91
CA ILE A 13 5.37 -4.21 -7.64
C ILE A 13 4.97 -2.75 -7.89
N GLU A 14 5.64 -2.06 -8.81
CA GLU A 14 5.31 -0.67 -9.18
C GLU A 14 3.91 -0.57 -9.81
N ALA A 15 3.54 -1.51 -10.68
CA ALA A 15 2.20 -1.57 -11.25
C ALA A 15 1.12 -1.85 -10.20
N ASP A 16 1.40 -2.69 -9.20
CA ASP A 16 0.51 -2.89 -8.06
C ASP A 16 0.36 -1.62 -7.21
N PHE A 17 1.46 -0.89 -7.00
CA PHE A 17 1.44 0.40 -6.30
C PHE A 17 0.57 1.43 -7.02
N GLN A 18 0.68 1.56 -8.34
CA GLN A 18 -0.15 2.50 -9.12
C GLN A 18 -1.64 2.16 -9.14
N ARG A 19 -2.00 0.87 -9.07
CA ARG A 19 -3.41 0.43 -9.01
C ARG A 19 -4.02 0.55 -7.62
N SER A 20 -3.20 0.45 -6.59
CA SER A 20 -3.61 0.66 -5.19
C SER A 20 -3.71 2.17 -4.93
N ALA A 21 -4.77 2.80 -5.46
CA ALA A 21 -5.04 4.21 -5.25
C ALA A 21 -4.94 4.58 -3.76
N ASP A 22 -4.56 5.83 -3.47
CA ASP A 22 -4.53 6.36 -2.10
C ASP A 22 -5.89 6.14 -1.44
N THR A 23 -5.92 5.15 -0.55
CA THR A 23 -7.05 4.74 0.29
C THR A 23 -7.85 5.96 0.74
N HIS A 24 -9.12 5.98 0.36
CA HIS A 24 -10.00 7.11 0.57
C HIS A 24 -10.09 7.44 2.07
N LEU A 25 -10.08 8.74 2.37
CA LEU A 25 -10.45 9.23 3.70
C LEU A 25 -11.97 9.23 3.82
N ILE A 26 -12.50 8.38 4.70
CA ILE A 26 -13.92 8.31 5.02
C ILE A 26 -14.18 9.26 6.19
N ARG A 27 -14.97 10.31 5.95
CA ARG A 27 -15.39 11.21 7.02
C ARG A 27 -16.41 10.51 7.92
N LEU A 28 -16.19 10.61 9.24
CA LEU A 28 -17.16 10.20 10.24
C LEU A 28 -17.59 11.42 11.04
N ASP A 29 -18.89 11.73 11.02
CA ASP A 29 -19.43 12.77 11.89
C ASP A 29 -19.61 12.20 13.29
N LEU A 30 -19.18 12.97 14.30
CA LEU A 30 -19.25 12.62 15.72
C LEU A 30 -20.27 13.53 16.42
N PRO A 31 -21.54 13.09 16.59
CA PRO A 31 -22.59 13.96 17.14
C PRO A 31 -22.28 14.52 18.53
N ALA A 32 -21.54 13.78 19.35
CA ALA A 32 -21.13 14.20 20.69
C ALA A 32 -19.95 15.21 20.70
N TYR A 33 -19.26 15.38 19.57
CA TYR A 33 -18.07 16.24 19.44
C TYR A 33 -18.20 17.19 18.24
N PRO A 34 -19.18 18.12 18.28
CA PRO A 34 -19.35 19.09 17.21
C PRO A 34 -18.07 19.94 17.06
N GLY A 35 -17.55 20.01 15.83
CA GLY A 35 -16.34 20.78 15.50
C GLY A 35 -15.06 19.96 15.41
N ILE A 36 -15.06 18.67 15.77
CA ILE A 36 -13.91 17.78 15.58
C ILE A 36 -14.15 16.90 14.35
N PRO A 37 -13.48 17.16 13.20
CA PRO A 37 -13.64 16.32 12.03
C PRO A 37 -12.81 15.03 12.20
N LEU A 38 -13.48 13.88 12.19
CA LEU A 38 -12.83 12.57 12.20
C LEU A 38 -12.81 11.98 10.79
N TYR A 39 -11.66 11.45 10.38
CA TYR A 39 -11.49 10.75 9.12
C TYR A 39 -10.84 9.39 9.37
N PHE A 40 -11.39 8.34 8.76
CA PHE A 40 -10.75 7.04 8.67
C PHE A 40 -10.03 6.90 7.35
N LYS A 41 -8.83 6.35 7.39
CA LYS A 41 -8.15 5.91 6.19
C LYS A 41 -8.53 4.45 5.93
N ASP A 42 -9.23 4.19 4.82
CA ASP A 42 -9.69 2.84 4.50
C ASP A 42 -8.56 1.98 3.89
N GLU A 43 -7.74 1.38 4.74
CA GLU A 43 -6.68 0.46 4.33
C GLU A 43 -7.19 -0.97 4.05
N SER A 44 -8.51 -1.23 4.17
CA SER A 44 -9.11 -2.52 3.83
C SER A 44 -9.27 -2.73 2.33
N SER A 45 -9.17 -1.65 1.53
CA SER A 45 -9.29 -1.69 0.08
C SER A 45 -8.06 -2.30 -0.64
N HIS A 46 -6.95 -2.54 0.07
CA HIS A 46 -5.82 -3.25 -0.51
C HIS A 46 -6.17 -4.72 -0.79
N PRO A 47 -5.51 -5.38 -1.76
CA PRO A 47 -5.77 -6.78 -2.10
C PRO A 47 -5.76 -7.76 -0.90
N THR A 48 -4.93 -7.51 0.11
CA THR A 48 -4.85 -8.35 1.32
C THR A 48 -5.74 -7.87 2.46
N GLY A 49 -6.61 -6.89 2.23
CA GLY A 49 -7.55 -6.37 3.23
C GLY A 49 -6.92 -5.63 4.41
N SER A 50 -5.65 -5.21 4.31
CA SER A 50 -4.97 -4.55 5.43
C SER A 50 -3.80 -3.66 5.04
N LEU A 51 -3.42 -2.79 5.97
CA LEU A 51 -2.25 -1.92 5.89
C LEU A 51 -0.92 -2.68 5.68
N LYS A 52 -0.86 -3.98 6.03
CA LYS A 52 0.32 -4.82 5.83
C LYS A 52 0.71 -4.97 4.36
N HIS A 53 -0.23 -4.78 3.41
CA HIS A 53 0.06 -4.83 1.97
C HIS A 53 1.11 -3.80 1.56
N ARG A 54 1.01 -2.57 2.10
CA ARG A 54 2.00 -1.51 1.85
C ARG A 54 3.38 -1.93 2.37
N LEU A 55 3.46 -2.47 3.58
CA LEU A 55 4.73 -2.89 4.18
C LEU A 55 5.37 -4.05 3.40
N ALA A 56 4.58 -5.06 3.04
CA ALA A 56 5.08 -6.21 2.28
C ALA A 56 5.74 -5.77 0.97
N ARG A 57 5.10 -4.87 0.21
CA ARG A 57 5.66 -4.28 -1.02
C ARG A 57 7.00 -3.61 -0.78
N SER A 58 7.10 -2.75 0.24
CA SER A 58 8.35 -2.07 0.58
C SER A 58 9.46 -3.06 0.92
N LEU A 59 9.15 -4.12 1.67
CA LEU A 59 10.13 -5.15 2.03
C LEU A 59 10.59 -5.96 0.82
N PHE A 60 9.69 -6.37 -0.07
CA PHE A 60 10.06 -7.07 -1.30
C PHE A 60 10.89 -6.20 -2.23
N LEU A 61 10.49 -4.94 -2.45
CA LEU A 61 11.23 -4.00 -3.27
C LEU A 61 12.64 -3.76 -2.69
N TYR A 62 12.74 -3.55 -1.39
CA TYR A 62 14.02 -3.38 -0.71
C TYR A 62 14.91 -4.61 -0.90
N ALA A 63 14.40 -5.83 -0.70
CA ALA A 63 15.16 -7.06 -0.88
C ALA A 63 15.64 -7.24 -2.34
N LEU A 64 14.79 -6.94 -3.33
CA LEU A 64 15.14 -7.02 -4.75
C LEU A 64 16.23 -6.00 -5.13
N CYS A 65 16.11 -4.76 -4.66
CA CYS A 65 17.10 -3.71 -4.92
C CYS A 65 18.47 -3.99 -4.28
N ASN A 66 18.49 -4.70 -3.15
CA ASN A 66 19.72 -5.10 -2.48
C ASN A 66 20.27 -6.46 -2.94
N GLY A 67 19.61 -7.13 -3.90
CA GLY A 67 20.02 -8.44 -4.38
C GLY A 67 19.93 -9.56 -3.33
N TRP A 68 19.03 -9.42 -2.36
CA TRP A 68 18.78 -10.42 -1.31
C TRP A 68 17.83 -11.53 -1.76
N LEU A 69 17.19 -11.36 -2.91
CA LEU A 69 16.33 -12.33 -3.58
C LEU A 69 16.92 -12.70 -4.95
#